data_AF-A0A2P8E307-F1
#
_entry.id   AF-A0A2P8E307-F1
#
_cell.length_a   1.000
_cell.length_b   1.000
_cell.length_c   1.000
_cell.angle_alpha   90.00
_cell.angle_beta   90.00
_cell.angle_gamma   90.00
#
_symmetry.space_group_name_H-M   'P 1'
#
loop_
_entity.id
_entity.type
_entity.pdbx_description
1 polymer ?
#
loop_
_entity_poly.entity_id
_entity_poly.type
_entity_poly.pdbx_seq_one_letter_code
_entity_poly.pdbx_strand_id
1 'polypeptide(L)' 'MNATQRLLEMMEQFDLPVLVQREKQIETQHGYVIEVEGPGLYKLIHLGDVIAPFDNLEELCGFIKTYS' A
#
# COMPACT_ATOMS: atom_id res chain seq x y z
N MET A 1 -6.23 6.62 -15.06
CA MET A 1 -5.50 5.85 -14.03
C MET A 1 -6.22 6.02 -12.70
N ASN A 2 -6.76 4.93 -12.15
CA ASN A 2 -7.43 4.95 -10.83
C ASN A 2 -6.38 4.84 -9.70
N ALA A 3 -6.78 5.10 -8.45
CA ALA A 3 -5.86 5.12 -7.31
C ALA A 3 -5.13 3.77 -7.10
N THR A 4 -5.82 2.65 -7.30
CA THR A 4 -5.22 1.31 -7.21
C THR A 4 -4.13 1.08 -8.25
N GLN A 5 -4.33 1.53 -9.50
CA GLN A 5 -3.31 1.43 -10.55
C GLN A 5 -2.05 2.24 -10.20
N ARG A 6 -2.21 3.47 -9.68
CA ARG A 6 -1.07 4.29 -9.25
C ARG A 6 -0.27 3.63 -8.13
N LEU A 7 -0.99 3.02 -7.18
CA LEU A 7 -0.37 2.29 -6.09
C LEU A 7 0.43 1.09 -6.59
N LEU A 8 -0.13 0.29 -7.50
CA LEU A 8 0.56 -0.87 -8.09
C LEU A 8 1.83 -0.47 -8.84
N GLU A 9 1.77 0.59 -9.66
CA GLU A 9 2.94 1.13 -10.36
C GLU A 9 4.02 1.59 -9.38
N MET A 10 3.63 2.28 -8.29
CA MET A 10 4.59 2.71 -7.27
C MET A 10 5.21 1.53 -6.51
N MET A 11 4.40 0.53 -6.15
CA MET A 11 4.91 -0.68 -5.49
C MET A 11 5.91 -1.42 -6.38
N GLU A 12 5.66 -1.51 -7.69
CA GLU A 12 6.60 -2.08 -8.65
C GLU A 12 7.91 -1.27 -8.69
N GLN A 13 7.84 0.07 -8.74
CA GLN A 13 9.02 0.94 -8.69
C GLN A 13 9.86 0.79 -7.42
N PHE A 14 9.25 0.40 -6.29
CA PHE A 14 9.90 0.20 -5.01
C PHE A 14 10.34 -1.26 -4.77
N ASP A 15 10.20 -2.14 -5.77
CA ASP A 15 10.42 -3.59 -5.64
C ASP A 15 9.63 -4.16 -4.43
N LEU A 16 8.37 -3.75 -4.28
CA LEU A 16 7.45 -4.24 -3.25
C LEU A 16 6.53 -5.31 -3.86
N PRO A 17 6.70 -6.58 -3.49
CA PRO A 17 5.89 -7.65 -4.05
C PRO A 17 4.45 -7.58 -3.54
N VAL A 18 3.52 -7.68 -4.49
CA VAL A 18 2.09 -7.83 -4.24
C VAL A 18 1.79 -9.31 -4.04
N LEU A 19 1.29 -9.69 -2.86
CA LEU A 19 0.93 -11.08 -2.56
C LEU A 19 -0.52 -11.38 -2.96
N VAL A 20 -1.43 -10.48 -2.60
CA VAL A 20 -2.86 -10.59 -2.93
C VAL A 20 -3.39 -9.23 -3.32
N GLN A 21 -4.14 -9.18 -4.42
CA GLN A 21 -4.88 -8.01 -4.84
C GLN A 21 -6.39 -8.30 -4.73
N ARG A 22 -7.09 -7.47 -3.95
CA ARG A 22 -8.55 -7.38 -3.87
C ARG A 22 -8.97 -5.99 -4.35
N GLU A 23 -10.26 -5.77 -4.59
CA GLU A 23 -10.76 -4.54 -5.25
C GLU A 23 -10.16 -3.23 -4.71
N LYS A 24 -10.08 -3.10 -3.38
CA LYS A 24 -9.53 -1.92 -2.68
C LYS A 24 -8.41 -2.25 -1.70
N GLN A 25 -7.95 -3.49 -1.64
CA GLN A 25 -6.94 -3.92 -0.68
C GLN A 25 -5.82 -4.66 -1.38
N ILE A 26 -4.58 -4.32 -1.02
CA ILE A 26 -3.37 -4.95 -1.52
C ILE A 26 -2.61 -5.50 -0.33
N GLU A 27 -2.48 -6.81 -0.26
CA GLU A 27 -1.68 -7.50 0.75
C GLU A 27 -0.23 -7.56 0.24
N THR A 28 0.71 -7.13 1.09
CA THR A 28 2.15 -7.10 0.83
C THR A 28 2.87 -7.98 1.84
N GLN A 29 4.21 -7.98 1.82
CA GLN A 29 5.01 -8.79 2.73
C GLN A 29 4.83 -8.42 4.21
N HIS A 30 5.21 -9.35 5.08
CA HIS A 30 5.28 -9.17 6.52
C HIS A 30 3.96 -8.74 7.19
N GLY A 31 2.82 -9.06 6.56
CA GLY A 31 1.49 -8.79 7.11
C GLY A 31 1.02 -7.34 6.94
N TYR A 32 1.68 -6.56 6.08
CA TYR A 32 1.20 -5.26 5.65
C TYR A 32 0.06 -5.39 4.64
N VAL A 33 -0.95 -4.55 4.80
CA VAL A 33 -2.08 -4.41 3.88
C VAL A 33 -2.31 -2.94 3.60
N ILE A 34 -2.44 -2.59 2.33
CA ILE A 34 -2.76 -1.23 1.88
C ILE A 34 -4.21 -1.22 1.43
N GLU A 35 -5.03 -0.39 2.06
CA GLU A 35 -6.41 -0.15 1.66
C GLU A 35 -6.55 1.19 0.94
N VAL A 36 -7.15 1.19 -0.25
CA VAL A 36 -7.44 2.39 -1.04
C VAL A 36 -8.79 2.94 -0.62
N GLU A 37 -8.78 4.02 0.17
CA GLU A 37 -10.00 4.64 0.71
C GLU A 37 -10.62 5.65 -0.25
N GLY A 38 -9.80 6.30 -1.08
CA GLY A 38 -10.24 7.31 -2.02
C GLY A 38 -9.14 7.81 -2.95
N PRO A 39 -9.43 8.84 -3.78
CA PRO A 39 -8.43 9.42 -4.66
C PRO A 39 -7.23 9.97 -3.87
N GLY A 40 -6.10 9.26 -3.96
CA GLY A 40 -4.87 9.67 -3.27
C GLY A 40 -4.88 9.47 -1.76
N LEU A 41 -5.79 8.65 -1.21
CA LEU A 41 -5.81 8.31 0.22
C LEU A 41 -5.69 6.81 0.39
N TYR A 42 -4.68 6.40 1.17
CA TYR A 42 -4.30 5.02 1.40
C TYR A 42 -4.19 4.78 2.90
N LYS A 43 -4.72 3.66 3.39
CA LYS A 43 -4.60 3.26 4.78
C LYS A 43 -3.63 2.09 4.86
N LEU A 44 -2.59 2.24 5.68
CA LEU A 44 -1.67 1.15 5.97
C LEU A 44 -2.15 0.39 7.21
N ILE A 45 -2.31 -0.91 7.07
CA ILE A 45 -2.69 -1.85 8.11
C ILE A 45 -1.54 -2.83 8.28
N HIS A 46 -1.19 -3.20 9.51
CA HIS A 46 -0.19 -4.22 9.80
C HIS A 46 -0.75 -5.19 10.83
N LEU A 47 -0.83 -6.47 10.47
CA LEU A 47 -1.36 -7.55 11.33
C LEU A 47 -2.77 -7.26 11.90
N GLY A 48 -3.59 -6.49 11.18
CA GLY A 48 -4.95 -6.13 11.56
C GLY A 48 -5.09 -4.77 12.26
N ASP A 49 -3.98 -4.14 12.67
CA ASP A 49 -3.98 -2.82 13.28
C ASP A 49 -3.72 -1.72 12.25
N VAL A 50 -4.50 -0.64 12.31
CA VAL A 50 -4.27 0.53 11.46
C VAL A 50 -3.02 1.26 11.95
N ILE A 51 -2.01 1.35 11.10
CA ILE A 51 -0.75 2.04 11.41
C ILE A 51 -0.92 3.54 11.17
N ALA A 52 -1.27 3.93 9.95
CA ALA A 52 -1.44 5.33 9.57
C ALA A 52 -2.20 5.47 8.24
N PRO A 53 -2.92 6.59 8.04
CA PRO A 53 -3.28 7.06 6.71
C PRO A 53 -2.07 7.68 6.00
N PHE A 54 -2.01 7.51 4.69
CA PHE A 54 -1.02 8.10 3.79
C PHE A 54 -1.76 8.77 2.63
N ASP A 55 -1.33 9.96 2.25
CA ASP A 55 -1.77 10.66 1.03
C ASP A 55 -0.67 10.73 -0.04
N ASN A 56 0.54 10.28 0.30
CA ASN A 56 1.69 10.18 -0.59
C ASN A 56 2.12 8.71 -0.78
N LEU A 57 2.15 8.26 -2.04
CA LEU A 57 2.53 6.90 -2.40
C LEU A 57 4.02 6.60 -2.20
N GLU A 58 4.90 7.58 -2.40
CA GLU A 58 6.34 7.41 -2.18
C GLU A 58 6.63 7.23 -0.68
N GLU A 59 5.97 8.01 0.17
CA GLU A 59 6.10 7.86 1.62
C GLU A 59 5.53 6.52 2.11
N LEU A 60 4.37 6.12 1.59
CA LEU A 60 3.76 4.83 1.89
C LEU A 60 4.66 3.66 1.49
N CYS A 61 5.13 3.63 0.24
CA CYS A 61 5.96 2.54 -0.27
C CYS A 61 7.35 2.57 0.39
N GLY A 62 7.92 3.75 0.63
CA GLY A 62 9.17 3.91 1.37
C GLY A 62 9.07 3.41 2.81
N PHE A 63 7.96 3.70 3.49
CA PHE A 63 7.68 3.19 4.83
C PHE A 63 7.65 1.66 4.81
N ILE A 64 6.83 1.06 3.93
CA ILE A 64 6.74 -0.39 3.83
C ILE A 64 8.13 -0.97 3.52
N LYS A 65 8.85 -0.47 2.52
CA LYS A 65 10.19 -0.97 2.16
C LYS A 65 11.21 -0.89 3.29
N THR A 66 11.09 0.11 4.16
CA THR A 66 12.01 0.31 5.30
C THR A 66 11.71 -0.63 6.46
N TYR A 67 10.43 -0.96 6.67
CA TYR A 67 9.97 -1.72 7.85
C TYR A 67 9.47 -3.15 7.52
N SER A 68 9.33 -3.50 6.24
CA SER A 68 9.09 -4.85 5.75
C SER A 68 10.39 -5.63 5.70
#